data_AF-A0A1S3RL21-F1
#
_entry.id   AF-A0A1S3RL21-F1
#
_cell.length_a   1.000
_cell.length_b   1.000
_cell.length_c   1.000
_cell.angle_alpha   90.00
_cell.angle_beta   90.00
_cell.angle_gamma   90.00
#
_symmetry.space_group_name_H-M   'P 1'
#
loop_
_entity.id
_entity.type
_entity.pdbx_description
1 polymer ?
#
loop_
_entity_poly.entity_id
_entity_poly.type
_entity_poly.pdbx_seq_one_letter_code
_entity_poly.pdbx_strand_id
1 'polypeptide(L)'
;MWSTHCFEDAKDRYKQAVTLLGNREMEEKRSIAAVQLPIYLTLSLTQLRLDRPLKALEYGHKAMEIDPTNTKALFHCGQAYLELFDYEKAQDYHRMSQANKPFDIDINNLLRKLAICYKDYLDKEKEMCFKMCADFVKK
;
A
#
# COMPACT_ATOMS: atom_id res chain seq x y z
N MET A 1 -16.65 29.73 49.89
CA MET A 1 -15.63 30.05 48.85
C MET A 1 -14.47 29.05 48.80
N TRP A 2 -14.05 28.41 49.89
CA TRP A 2 -12.97 27.39 49.85
C TRP A 2 -13.39 26.06 49.20
N SER A 3 -14.62 25.59 49.42
CA SER A 3 -15.08 24.30 48.90
C SER A 3 -15.18 24.28 47.38
N THR A 4 -15.62 25.38 46.75
CA THR A 4 -15.72 25.54 45.29
C THR A 4 -14.36 25.50 44.58
N HIS A 5 -13.31 26.08 45.19
CA HIS A 5 -11.97 26.06 44.60
C HIS A 5 -11.37 24.65 44.56
N CYS A 6 -11.60 23.83 45.59
CA CYS A 6 -11.15 22.43 45.60
C CYS A 6 -11.86 21.57 44.54
N PHE A 7 -13.13 21.85 44.23
CA PHE A 7 -13.85 21.14 43.17
C PHE A 7 -13.34 21.51 41.78
N GLU A 8 -12.95 22.77 41.57
CA GLU A 8 -12.33 23.25 40.33
C GLU A 8 -10.97 22.56 40.09
N ASP A 9 -10.11 22.50 41.11
CA ASP A 9 -8.80 21.82 41.05
C ASP A 9 -8.94 20.32 40.80
N ALA A 10 -9.92 19.67 41.44
CA ALA A 10 -10.20 18.25 41.23
C ALA A 10 -10.65 17.97 39.79
N LYS A 11 -11.54 18.81 39.24
CA LYS A 11 -11.99 18.73 37.84
C LYS A 11 -10.81 18.83 36.88
N ASP A 12 -9.89 19.74 37.10
CA ASP A 12 -8.73 19.90 36.21
C ASP A 12 -7.73 18.74 36.32
N ARG A 13 -7.51 18.19 37.52
CA ARG A 13 -6.74 16.96 37.71
C ARG A 13 -7.38 15.76 37.00
N TYR A 14 -8.70 15.62 37.05
CA TYR A 14 -9.40 14.54 36.34
C TYR A 14 -9.29 14.71 34.83
N LYS A 15 -9.40 15.93 34.30
CA LYS A 15 -9.16 16.19 32.87
C LYS A 15 -7.74 15.80 32.46
N GLN A 16 -6.74 16.19 33.25
CA GLN A 16 -5.34 15.81 33.01
C GLN A 16 -5.16 14.29 33.02
N ALA A 17 -5.76 13.59 33.98
CA ALA A 17 -5.71 12.13 34.07
C ALA A 17 -6.31 11.47 32.82
N VAL A 18 -7.48 11.93 32.36
CA VAL A 18 -8.11 11.43 31.12
C VAL A 18 -7.22 11.68 29.90
N THR A 19 -6.62 12.87 29.78
CA THR A 19 -5.71 13.15 28.66
C THR A 19 -4.44 12.29 28.68
N LEU A 20 -3.88 12.03 29.87
CA LEU A 20 -2.70 11.18 30.02
C LEU A 20 -3.01 9.72 29.67
N LEU A 21 -4.15 9.20 30.10
CA LEU A 21 -4.60 7.85 29.75
C LEU A 21 -4.81 7.72 28.23
N GLY A 22 -5.49 8.68 27.60
CA GLY A 22 -5.68 8.69 26.15
C GLY A 22 -4.37 8.76 25.37
N ASN A 23 -3.41 9.57 25.81
CA ASN A 23 -2.09 9.65 25.19
C ASN A 23 -1.34 8.33 25.28
N ARG A 24 -1.36 7.67 26.44
CA ARG A 24 -0.71 6.37 26.63
C ARG A 24 -1.32 5.29 25.74
N GLU A 25 -2.65 5.22 25.65
CA GLU A 25 -3.32 4.29 24.73
C GLU A 25 -2.93 4.54 23.28
N MET A 26 -2.81 5.82 22.86
CA MET A 26 -2.34 6.17 21.52
C MET A 26 -0.88 5.78 21.28
N GLU A 27 0.00 5.98 22.27
CA GLU A 27 1.40 5.57 22.19
C GLU A 27 1.55 4.05 22.09
N GLU A 28 0.79 3.29 22.88
CA GLU A 28 0.77 1.83 22.81
C GLU A 28 0.26 1.36 21.45
N LYS A 29 -0.82 1.95 20.92
CA LYS A 29 -1.33 1.67 19.56
C LYS A 29 -0.28 1.98 18.49
N ARG A 30 0.40 3.12 18.58
CA ARG A 30 1.49 3.49 17.65
C ARG A 30 2.66 2.51 17.74
N SER A 31 3.03 2.09 18.94
CA SER A 31 4.09 1.09 19.15
C SER A 31 3.72 -0.26 18.52
N ILE A 32 2.49 -0.71 18.69
CA ILE A 32 1.99 -1.94 18.07
C ILE A 32 2.01 -1.81 16.54
N ALA A 33 1.51 -0.69 16.01
CA ALA A 33 1.50 -0.44 14.57
C ALA A 33 2.93 -0.42 13.98
N ALA A 34 3.90 0.18 14.69
CA ALA A 34 5.30 0.20 14.28
C ALA A 34 5.91 -1.21 14.15
N VAL A 35 5.49 -2.16 14.99
CA VAL A 35 5.92 -3.56 14.91
C VAL A 35 5.14 -4.34 13.85
N GLN A 36 3.86 -4.04 13.64
CA GLN A 36 3.02 -4.69 12.64
C GLN A 36 3.46 -4.38 11.20
N LEU A 37 3.91 -3.14 10.93
CA LEU A 37 4.33 -2.70 9.60
C LEU A 37 5.36 -3.64 8.94
N PRO A 38 6.54 -3.92 9.54
CA PRO A 38 7.52 -4.82 8.93
C PRO A 38 6.99 -6.26 8.78
N ILE A 39 6.10 -6.71 9.67
CA ILE A 39 5.47 -8.04 9.59
C ILE A 39 4.57 -8.11 8.35
N TYR A 40 3.70 -7.14 8.13
CA TYR A 40 2.85 -7.09 6.95
C TYR A 40 3.65 -6.94 5.65
N LEU A 41 4.72 -6.13 5.65
CA LEU A 41 5.62 -6.03 4.50
C LEU A 41 6.27 -7.38 4.17
N THR A 42 6.73 -8.12 5.18
CA THR A 42 7.35 -9.43 5.01
C THR A 42 6.32 -10.45 4.50
N LEU A 43 5.12 -10.47 5.10
CA LEU A 43 4.04 -11.36 4.67
C LEU A 43 3.63 -11.10 3.23
N SER A 44 3.47 -9.83 2.83
CA SER A 44 3.14 -9.46 1.45
C SER A 44 4.18 -10.00 0.46
N LEU A 45 5.47 -9.78 0.75
CA LEU A 45 6.57 -10.32 -0.07
C LEU A 45 6.56 -11.85 -0.13
N THR A 46 6.33 -12.52 0.99
CA THR A 46 6.25 -13.99 1.02
C THR A 46 5.08 -14.50 0.20
N GLN A 47 3.91 -13.84 0.21
CA GLN A 47 2.77 -14.24 -0.62
C GLN A 47 3.03 -14.04 -2.11
N LEU A 48 3.75 -12.98 -2.51
CA LEU A 48 4.19 -12.80 -3.90
C LEU A 48 5.10 -13.96 -4.34
N ARG A 49 6.07 -14.34 -3.49
CA ARG A 49 6.95 -15.48 -3.76
C ARG A 49 6.24 -16.84 -3.80
N LEU A 50 5.02 -16.92 -3.28
CA LEU A 50 4.18 -18.11 -3.29
C LEU A 50 3.15 -18.07 -4.44
N ASP A 51 3.28 -17.14 -5.39
CA ASP A 51 2.35 -16.91 -6.50
C ASP A 51 0.89 -16.69 -6.04
N ARG A 52 0.72 -15.99 -4.91
CA ARG A 52 -0.59 -15.65 -4.31
C ARG A 52 -0.80 -14.13 -4.28
N PRO A 53 -0.96 -13.47 -5.44
CA PRO A 53 -0.99 -12.01 -5.52
C PRO A 53 -2.17 -11.38 -4.78
N LEU A 54 -3.35 -12.01 -4.73
CA LEU A 54 -4.49 -11.50 -3.97
C LEU A 54 -4.20 -11.39 -2.47
N LYS A 55 -3.50 -12.37 -1.89
CA LYS A 55 -3.09 -12.32 -0.48
C LYS A 55 -1.97 -11.32 -0.26
N ALA A 56 -1.07 -11.17 -1.24
CA ALA A 56 -0.04 -10.15 -1.19
C ALA A 56 -0.64 -8.74 -1.12
N LEU A 57 -1.71 -8.48 -1.88
CA LEU A 57 -2.47 -7.22 -1.81
C LEU A 57 -3.10 -7.01 -0.44
N GLU A 58 -3.73 -8.04 0.14
CA GLU A 58 -4.36 -7.92 1.46
C GLU A 58 -3.36 -7.45 2.52
N TYR A 59 -2.17 -8.06 2.57
CA TYR A 59 -1.12 -7.66 3.50
C TYR A 59 -0.45 -6.34 3.11
N GLY A 60 -0.33 -6.04 1.81
CA GLY A 60 0.16 -4.76 1.32
C GLY A 60 -0.74 -3.60 1.75
N HIS A 61 -2.06 -3.76 1.65
CA HIS A 61 -3.03 -2.78 2.11
C HIS A 61 -2.99 -2.59 3.63
N LYS A 62 -2.88 -3.67 4.42
CA LYS A 62 -2.68 -3.57 5.88
C LYS A 62 -1.40 -2.80 6.25
N ALA A 63 -0.33 -2.94 5.47
CA ALA A 63 0.88 -2.13 5.65
C ALA A 63 0.63 -0.65 5.30
N MET A 64 -0.16 -0.36 4.27
CA MET A 64 -0.52 1.00 3.88
C MET A 64 -1.49 1.69 4.85
N GLU A 65 -2.33 0.95 5.56
CA GLU A 65 -3.18 1.50 6.64
C GLU A 65 -2.34 2.05 7.79
N ILE A 66 -1.16 1.47 8.02
CA ILE A 66 -0.21 1.93 9.04
C ILE A 66 0.66 3.07 8.51
N ASP A 67 1.26 2.89 7.33
CA ASP A 67 2.10 3.88 6.67
C ASP A 67 1.72 3.98 5.18
N PRO A 68 0.84 4.94 4.81
CA PRO A 68 0.39 5.12 3.43
C PRO A 68 1.51 5.52 2.46
N THR A 69 2.60 6.06 2.99
CA THR A 69 3.76 6.54 2.22
C THR A 69 4.85 5.48 2.07
N ASN A 70 4.63 4.29 2.64
CA ASN A 70 5.63 3.24 2.65
C ASN A 70 5.92 2.74 1.23
N THR A 71 7.11 3.05 0.73
CA THR A 71 7.49 2.67 -0.63
C THR A 71 7.52 1.17 -0.85
N LYS A 72 7.84 0.37 0.18
CA LYS A 72 7.84 -1.10 0.08
C LYS A 72 6.42 -1.66 -0.03
N ALA A 73 5.46 -1.11 0.72
CA ALA A 73 4.08 -1.54 0.63
C ALA A 73 3.49 -1.24 -0.75
N LEU A 74 3.68 0.00 -1.24
CA LEU A 74 3.27 0.41 -2.59
C LEU A 74 3.93 -0.46 -3.67
N PHE A 75 5.22 -0.78 -3.48
CA PHE A 75 5.97 -1.64 -4.39
C PHE A 75 5.42 -3.06 -4.44
N HIS A 76 5.16 -3.70 -3.30
CA HIS A 76 4.58 -5.05 -3.26
C HIS A 76 3.16 -5.07 -3.87
N CYS A 77 2.35 -4.04 -3.62
CA CYS A 77 1.04 -3.92 -4.24
C CYS A 77 1.13 -3.79 -5.77
N GLY A 78 2.03 -2.93 -6.27
CA GLY A 78 2.26 -2.80 -7.71
C GLY A 78 2.70 -4.12 -8.36
N GLN A 79 3.58 -4.87 -7.70
CA GLN A 79 3.98 -6.20 -8.17
C GLN A 79 2.82 -7.20 -8.15
N ALA A 80 1.99 -7.18 -7.11
CA ALA A 80 0.82 -8.06 -7.04
C ALA A 80 -0.19 -7.76 -8.17
N TYR A 81 -0.42 -6.49 -8.50
CA TYR A 81 -1.28 -6.11 -9.63
C TYR A 81 -0.68 -6.50 -10.98
N LEU A 82 0.65 -6.47 -11.13
CA LEU A 82 1.33 -7.04 -12.31
C LEU A 82 1.05 -8.53 -12.48
N GLU A 83 1.14 -9.31 -11.39
CA GLU A 83 0.83 -10.75 -11.40
C GLU A 83 -0.67 -11.03 -11.65
N LEU A 84 -1.54 -10.07 -11.36
CA LEU A 84 -2.98 -10.12 -11.67
C LEU A 84 -3.33 -9.58 -13.07
N PHE A 85 -2.35 -9.18 -13.88
CA PHE A 85 -2.54 -8.57 -15.19
C PHE A 85 -3.34 -7.25 -15.16
N ASP A 86 -3.47 -6.60 -13.99
CA ASP A 86 -4.10 -5.28 -13.83
C ASP A 86 -3.03 -4.20 -13.94
N TYR A 87 -2.62 -3.95 -15.19
CA TYR A 87 -1.49 -3.07 -15.50
C TYR A 87 -1.74 -1.60 -15.16
N GLU A 88 -3.00 -1.15 -15.23
CA GLU A 88 -3.38 0.22 -14.89
C GLU A 88 -3.12 0.50 -13.41
N LYS A 89 -3.66 -0.34 -12.52
CA LYS A 89 -3.42 -0.19 -11.08
C LYS A 89 -1.95 -0.37 -10.75
N ALA A 90 -1.29 -1.35 -11.35
CA ALA A 90 0.13 -1.56 -11.12
C ALA A 90 0.95 -0.30 -11.46
N GLN A 91 0.61 0.40 -12.54
CA GLN A 91 1.26 1.67 -12.90
C GLN A 91 1.01 2.76 -11.86
N ASP A 92 -0.22 2.89 -11.36
CA ASP A 92 -0.58 3.89 -10.36
C ASP A 92 0.18 3.70 -9.04
N TYR A 93 0.22 2.46 -8.52
CA TYR A 93 0.97 2.14 -7.29
C TYR A 93 2.47 2.42 -7.44
N HIS A 94 3.06 2.14 -8.60
CA HIS A 94 4.48 2.43 -8.81
C HIS A 94 4.76 3.91 -9.00
N ARG A 95 3.86 4.69 -9.62
CA ARG A 95 3.97 6.17 -9.65
C ARG A 95 3.89 6.76 -8.26
N MET A 96 2.98 6.27 -7.40
CA MET A 96 2.90 6.68 -6.00
C MET A 96 4.20 6.36 -5.26
N SER A 97 4.78 5.18 -5.48
CA SER A 97 6.05 4.79 -4.87
C SER A 97 7.21 5.69 -5.33
N GLN A 98 7.25 6.02 -6.63
CA GLN A 98 8.23 6.93 -7.21
C GLN A 98 8.08 8.37 -6.69
N ALA A 99 6.85 8.86 -6.50
CA ALA A 99 6.63 10.18 -5.92
C ALA A 99 7.19 10.30 -4.49
N ASN A 100 7.16 9.21 -3.72
CA ASN A 100 7.73 9.16 -2.38
C ASN A 100 9.26 8.99 -2.39
N LYS A 101 9.81 8.20 -3.33
CA LYS A 101 11.25 8.03 -3.53
C LYS A 101 11.65 8.06 -5.01
N PRO A 102 11.87 9.26 -5.58
CA PRO A 102 12.09 9.41 -7.03
C PRO A 102 13.42 8.81 -7.51
N PHE A 103 14.41 8.72 -6.63
CA PHE A 103 15.77 8.24 -6.96
C PHE A 103 16.03 6.78 -6.55
N ASP A 104 15.00 6.05 -6.16
CA ASP A 104 15.13 4.64 -5.81
C ASP A 104 15.31 3.80 -7.08
N ILE A 105 16.48 3.17 -7.21
CA ILE A 105 16.87 2.39 -8.39
C ILE A 105 15.94 1.18 -8.56
N ASP A 106 15.52 0.56 -7.47
CA ASP A 106 14.66 -0.62 -7.51
C ASP A 106 13.26 -0.26 -8.02
N ILE A 107 12.70 0.87 -7.56
CA ILE A 107 11.42 1.39 -8.05
C ILE A 107 11.48 1.71 -9.55
N ASN A 108 12.53 2.41 -9.97
CA ASN A 108 12.70 2.81 -11.37
C ASN A 108 12.91 1.59 -12.30
N ASN A 109 13.66 0.59 -11.85
CA ASN A 109 13.82 -0.68 -12.57
C ASN A 109 12.50 -1.44 -12.72
N LEU A 110 11.67 -1.46 -11.66
CA LEU A 110 10.37 -2.11 -11.72
C LEU A 110 9.40 -1.39 -12.65
N LEU A 111 9.36 -0.06 -12.62
CA LEU A 111 8.57 0.76 -13.55
C LEU A 111 8.96 0.48 -15.00
N ARG A 112 10.25 0.36 -15.29
CA ARG A 112 10.74 -0.01 -16.61
C ARG A 112 10.27 -1.41 -17.01
N LYS A 113 10.35 -2.38 -16.10
CA LYS A 113 9.85 -3.75 -16.34
C LYS A 113 8.34 -3.75 -16.61
N LEU A 114 7.56 -3.03 -15.80
CA LEU A 114 6.12 -2.86 -15.98
C LEU A 114 5.79 -2.28 -17.36
N ALA A 115 6.50 -1.23 -17.78
CA ALA A 115 6.29 -0.60 -19.08
C ALA A 115 6.52 -1.57 -20.25
N ILE A 116 7.53 -2.44 -20.14
CA ILE A 116 7.80 -3.50 -21.13
C ILE A 116 6.65 -4.51 -21.15
N CYS A 117 6.28 -5.05 -19.98
CA CYS A 117 5.20 -6.03 -19.88
C CYS A 117 3.85 -5.49 -20.40
N TYR A 118 3.53 -4.24 -20.10
CA TYR A 118 2.30 -3.60 -20.57
C TYR A 118 2.31 -3.36 -22.08
N LYS A 119 3.45 -2.96 -22.64
CA LYS A 119 3.60 -2.81 -24.08
C LYS A 119 3.42 -4.16 -24.80
N ASP A 120 4.07 -5.21 -24.29
CA ASP A 120 3.95 -6.56 -24.85
C ASP A 120 2.51 -7.08 -24.80
N TYR A 121 1.77 -6.74 -23.74
CA TYR A 121 0.34 -7.05 -23.62
C TYR A 121 -0.48 -6.36 -24.72
N LEU A 122 -0.31 -5.04 -24.89
CA LEU A 122 -1.02 -4.26 -25.91
C LEU A 122 -0.69 -4.71 -27.34
N ASP A 123 0.56 -5.04 -27.61
CA ASP A 123 0.99 -5.49 -28.93
C ASP A 123 0.36 -6.85 -29.29
N LYS A 124 0.21 -7.77 -28.32
CA LYS A 124 -0.51 -9.04 -28.49
C LYS A 124 -2.02 -8.82 -28.74
N GLU A 125 -2.65 -7.90 -28.01
CA GLU A 125 -4.07 -7.58 -28.23
C GLU A 125 -4.30 -7.03 -29.64
N LYS A 126 -3.43 -6.13 -30.11
CA LYS A 126 -3.49 -5.60 -31.48
C LYS A 126 -3.35 -6.71 -32.52
N GLU A 127 -2.40 -7.62 -32.32
CA GLU A 127 -2.19 -8.75 -33.24
C GLU A 127 -3.43 -9.68 -33.28
N MET A 128 -4.05 -9.96 -32.14
CA MET A 128 -5.30 -10.74 -32.09
C MET A 128 -6.45 -10.03 -32.82
N CYS A 129 -6.63 -8.72 -32.57
CA CYS A 129 -7.64 -7.93 -33.25
C CYS A 129 -7.44 -7.91 -34.77
N PHE A 130 -6.18 -7.73 -35.21
CA PHE A 130 -5.85 -7.74 -36.63
C PHE A 130 -6.15 -9.08 -37.29
N LYS A 131 -5.81 -10.20 -36.63
CA LYS A 131 -6.16 -11.56 -37.11
C LYS A 131 -7.67 -11.75 -37.20
N MET A 132 -8.42 -11.37 -36.17
CA MET A 132 -9.87 -11.49 -36.14
C MET A 132 -10.54 -10.69 -37.27
N CYS A 133 -10.09 -9.45 -37.51
CA CYS A 133 -10.57 -8.64 -38.63
C CYS A 133 -10.19 -9.24 -40.00
N ALA A 134 -8.97 -9.75 -40.14
CA ALA A 134 -8.52 -10.39 -41.38
C ALA A 134 -9.31 -11.66 -41.71
N ASP A 135 -9.70 -12.44 -40.70
CA ASP A 135 -10.52 -13.65 -40.86
C ASP A 135 -11.97 -13.31 -41.21
N PHE A 136 -12.49 -12.17 -40.74
CA PHE A 136 -13.83 -11.68 -41.09
C PHE A 136 -13.93 -11.18 -42.54
N VAL A 137 -12.84 -10.60 -43.07
CA VAL A 137 -12.76 -10.10 -44.46
C VAL A 137 -12.56 -11.24 -45.48
N LYS A 138 -12.10 -12.41 -45.04
CA LYS A 138 -11.90 -13.60 -45.89
C LYS A 138 -13.12 -14.52 -46.01
N LYS A 139 -14.23 -14.21 -45.35
CA LYS A 139 -15.53 -14.88 -45.46
C LYS A 139 -16.48 -14.07 -46.32
#